data_AF-A0A2S2NWV7-F1
#
_entry.id   AF-A0A2S2NWV7-F1
#
_cell.length_a   1.000
_cell.length_b   1.000
_cell.length_c   1.000
_cell.angle_alpha   90.00
_cell.angle_beta   90.00
_cell.angle_gamma   90.00
#
_symmetry.space_group_name_H-M   'P 1'
#
loop_
_entity.id
_entity.type
_entity.pdbx_description
1 polymer ?
#
loop_
_entity_poly.entity_id
_entity_poly.type
_entity_poly.pdbx_seq_one_letter_code
_entity_poly.pdbx_strand_id
1 'polypeptide(L)'
;LFMTEDETVLLKSLIEHKHSPRKNLTKVTISNNLKRKAVDEISKRPLKLIREEVQSNIVDVTLNDVNSIRRSIYRARRKTLPPLPKSISEVHSALTLLQLNTYKDFKDPKEDSVEDYR
;
A
#
# COMPACT_ATOMS: atom_id res chain seq x y z
N LEU A 1 15.64 16.57 25.49
CA LEU A 1 14.17 16.54 25.73
C LEU A 1 13.92 17.54 26.84
N PHE A 2 13.24 18.65 26.57
CA PHE A 2 12.86 19.60 27.63
C PHE A 2 11.34 19.69 27.65
N MET A 3 10.76 19.33 28.79
CA MET A 3 9.34 19.46 29.09
C MET A 3 9.15 20.82 29.79
N THR A 4 8.17 21.60 29.37
CA THR A 4 7.68 22.73 30.17
C THR A 4 6.48 22.27 30.99
N GLU A 5 6.35 22.81 32.20
CA GLU A 5 5.46 22.33 33.28
C GLU A 5 3.95 22.40 32.98
N ASP A 6 3.54 23.02 31.88
CA ASP A 6 2.17 22.97 31.37
C ASP A 6 2.09 22.02 30.17
N GLU A 7 1.61 20.80 30.41
CA GLU A 7 1.52 19.66 29.48
C GLU A 7 0.57 19.86 28.27
N THR A 8 0.45 21.06 27.70
CA THR A 8 -0.53 21.35 26.64
C THR A 8 0.02 21.94 25.36
N VAL A 9 1.31 22.29 25.27
CA VAL A 9 1.86 22.83 24.01
C VAL A 9 3.20 22.20 23.68
N LEU A 10 3.14 21.14 22.87
CA LEU A 10 4.31 20.58 22.18
C LEU A 10 4.73 21.54 21.06
N LEU A 11 5.60 22.50 21.38
CA LEU A 11 6.28 23.40 20.42
C LEU A 11 5.34 24.03 19.37
N LYS A 12 4.76 25.19 19.70
CA LYS A 12 4.16 26.07 18.69
C LYS A 12 5.27 26.72 17.87
N SER A 13 5.91 25.96 16.98
CA SER A 13 6.78 26.55 15.98
C SER A 13 5.92 27.50 15.15
N LEU A 14 6.23 28.81 15.22
CA LEU A 14 5.68 29.85 14.35
C LEU A 14 6.19 29.62 12.92
N ILE A 15 5.74 28.55 12.29
CA ILE A 15 5.99 28.29 10.88
C ILE A 15 4.98 29.17 10.14
N GLU A 16 5.45 30.31 9.64
CA GLU A 16 4.72 31.08 8.65
C GLU A 16 4.58 30.21 7.38
N HIS A 17 3.46 29.50 7.28
CA HIS A 17 3.11 28.74 6.08
C HIS A 17 2.76 29.70 4.93
N LYS A 18 3.78 30.21 4.22
CA LYS A 18 3.63 31.06 3.02
C LYS A 18 3.24 30.27 1.77
N HIS A 19 2.37 29.27 1.89
CA HIS A 19 1.79 28.58 0.74
C HIS A 19 0.28 28.75 0.75
N SER A 20 -0.30 28.86 -0.44
CA SER A 20 -1.76 28.82 -0.55
C SER A 20 -2.30 27.49 0.01
N PRO A 21 -3.49 27.50 0.65
CA PRO A 21 -4.13 26.28 1.08
C PRO A 21 -4.27 25.31 -0.09
N ARG A 22 -4.06 24.01 0.16
CA ARG A 22 -4.22 22.99 -0.88
C ARG A 22 -5.64 23.05 -1.43
N LYS A 23 -5.75 23.36 -2.72
CA LYS A 23 -7.01 23.23 -3.45
C LYS A 23 -7.34 21.73 -3.58
N ASN A 24 -8.57 21.35 -3.23
CA ASN A 24 -9.13 19.99 -3.35
C ASN A 24 -8.66 18.95 -2.32
N LEU A 25 -8.92 19.20 -1.03
CA LEU A 25 -8.70 18.23 0.07
C LEU A 25 -9.33 16.85 -0.21
N THR A 26 -10.53 16.82 -0.79
CA THR A 26 -11.24 15.57 -1.12
C THR A 26 -10.43 14.65 -2.03
N LYS A 27 -9.73 15.20 -3.04
CA LYS A 27 -8.90 14.42 -3.97
C LYS A 27 -7.67 13.83 -3.28
N VAL A 28 -7.09 14.57 -2.33
CA VAL A 28 -5.97 14.08 -1.51
C VAL A 28 -6.42 12.94 -0.62
N THR A 29 -7.58 13.06 0.03
CA THR A 29 -8.18 12.00 0.84
C THR A 29 -8.43 10.74 0.02
N ILE A 30 -9.06 10.86 -1.14
CA ILE A 30 -9.30 9.75 -2.09
C ILE A 30 -7.98 9.07 -2.48
N SER A 31 -6.95 9.85 -2.84
CA SER A 31 -5.64 9.31 -3.20
C SER A 31 -4.98 8.55 -2.04
N ASN A 32 -5.15 9.04 -0.81
CA ASN A 32 -4.64 8.38 0.40
C ASN A 32 -5.37 7.07 0.68
N ASN A 33 -6.70 7.06 0.59
CA ASN A 33 -7.51 5.85 0.75
C ASN A 33 -7.14 4.79 -0.31
N LEU A 34 -7.02 5.22 -1.57
CA LEU A 34 -6.64 4.34 -2.67
C LEU A 34 -5.24 3.75 -2.51
N LYS A 35 -4.28 4.48 -1.92
CA LYS A 35 -2.96 3.93 -1.60
C LYS A 35 -3.03 2.78 -0.60
N ARG A 36 -3.89 2.88 0.43
CA ARG A 36 -4.09 1.84 1.43
C ARG A 36 -4.76 0.61 0.79
N LYS A 37 -5.93 0.82 0.16
CA LYS A 37 -6.66 -0.24 -0.56
C LYS A 37 -5.82 -0.94 -1.62
N ALA A 38 -4.92 -0.22 -2.29
CA ALA A 38 -4.04 -0.79 -3.31
C ALA A 38 -3.03 -1.81 -2.77
N VAL A 39 -2.62 -1.68 -1.51
CA VAL A 39 -1.73 -2.62 -0.82
C VAL A 39 -2.55 -3.82 -0.32
N ASP A 40 -3.70 -3.56 0.30
CA ASP A 40 -4.58 -4.61 0.83
C ASP A 40 -5.12 -5.51 -0.28
N GLU A 41 -5.49 -4.92 -1.42
CA GLU A 41 -6.08 -5.60 -2.57
C GLU A 41 -5.12 -5.60 -3.76
N ILE A 42 -3.91 -6.13 -3.56
CA ILE A 42 -2.82 -6.07 -4.55
C ILE A 42 -3.18 -6.71 -5.90
N SER A 43 -4.04 -7.72 -5.90
CA SER A 43 -4.52 -8.45 -7.08
C SER A 43 -5.56 -7.68 -7.89
N LYS A 44 -6.28 -6.71 -7.30
CA LYS A 44 -7.29 -5.94 -8.03
C LYS A 44 -6.64 -5.00 -9.06
N ARG A 45 -7.31 -4.77 -10.19
CA ARG A 45 -6.83 -3.81 -11.19
C ARG A 45 -6.90 -2.38 -10.63
N PRO A 46 -5.84 -1.55 -10.78
CA PRO A 46 -5.85 -0.15 -10.28
C PRO A 46 -7.03 0.67 -10.76
N LEU A 47 -7.46 0.47 -12.02
CA LEU A 47 -8.61 1.19 -12.58
C LEU A 47 -9.93 0.83 -11.87
N LYS A 48 -10.09 -0.43 -11.42
CA LYS A 48 -11.26 -0.88 -10.68
C LYS A 48 -11.33 -0.18 -9.32
N LEU A 49 -10.21 -0.13 -8.59
CA LEU A 49 -10.10 0.60 -7.32
C LEU A 49 -10.45 2.08 -7.47
N ILE A 50 -9.88 2.75 -8.48
CA ILE A 50 -10.17 4.16 -8.75
C ILE A 50 -11.66 4.37 -9.04
N ARG A 51 -12.25 3.53 -9.89
CA ARG A 51 -13.65 3.63 -10.27
C ARG A 51 -14.58 3.48 -9.06
N GLU A 52 -14.34 2.46 -8.23
CA GLU A 52 -15.13 2.20 -7.01
C GLU A 52 -15.08 3.41 -6.06
N GLU A 53 -13.89 3.98 -5.83
CA GLU A 53 -13.74 5.12 -4.92
C GLU A 53 -14.35 6.41 -5.48
N VAL A 54 -14.19 6.68 -6.78
CA VAL A 54 -14.74 7.89 -7.42
C VAL A 54 -16.26 7.86 -7.46
N GLN A 55 -16.86 6.70 -7.79
CA GLN A 55 -18.31 6.53 -7.77
C GLN A 55 -18.88 6.70 -6.36
N SER A 56 -18.15 6.28 -5.33
CA SER A 56 -18.61 6.36 -3.94
C SER A 56 -18.59 7.79 -3.36
N ASN A 57 -17.73 8.67 -3.89
CA ASN A 57 -17.48 9.99 -3.30
C ASN A 57 -18.01 11.18 -4.13
N ILE A 58 -18.67 10.94 -5.29
CA ILE A 58 -19.22 11.98 -6.20
C ILE A 58 -18.24 13.17 -6.36
N VAL A 59 -17.04 12.89 -6.85
CA VAL A 59 -15.99 13.90 -7.05
C VAL A 59 -15.71 14.09 -8.53
N ASP A 60 -15.60 15.34 -8.95
CA ASP A 60 -15.09 15.67 -10.28
C ASP A 60 -13.59 15.39 -10.37
N VAL A 61 -13.27 14.25 -10.99
CA VAL A 61 -11.91 13.78 -11.20
C VAL A 61 -11.52 14.03 -12.65
N THR A 62 -10.46 14.82 -12.85
CA THR A 62 -9.91 15.06 -14.19
C THR A 62 -9.05 13.88 -14.64
N LEU A 63 -8.76 13.78 -15.94
CA LEU A 63 -7.84 12.76 -16.46
C LEU A 63 -6.45 12.82 -15.79
N ASN A 64 -5.96 14.02 -15.49
CA ASN A 64 -4.69 14.24 -14.79
C ASN A 64 -4.73 13.70 -13.35
N ASP A 65 -5.85 13.86 -12.66
CA ASP A 65 -6.05 13.30 -11.32
C ASP A 65 -6.00 11.78 -11.37
N VAL A 66 -6.71 11.15 -12.32
CA VAL A 66 -6.69 9.68 -12.51
C VAL A 66 -5.26 9.19 -12.79
N ASN A 67 -4.52 9.87 -13.66
CA ASN A 67 -3.14 9.53 -13.97
C ASN A 67 -2.23 9.62 -12.72
N SER A 68 -2.41 10.66 -11.92
CA SER A 68 -1.64 10.88 -10.69
C SER A 68 -1.95 9.82 -9.64
N ILE A 69 -3.24 9.50 -9.46
CA ILE A 69 -3.69 8.43 -8.55
C ILE A 69 -3.14 7.07 -9.01
N ARG A 70 -3.17 6.76 -10.32
CA ARG A 70 -2.62 5.52 -10.85
C ARG A 70 -1.13 5.37 -10.55
N ARG A 71 -0.35 6.44 -10.70
CA ARG A 71 1.08 6.47 -10.31
C ARG A 71 1.27 6.26 -8.81
N SER A 72 0.41 6.88 -8.00
CA SER A 72 0.39 6.74 -6.54
C SER A 72 0.15 5.29 -6.11
N ILE A 73 -0.87 4.63 -6.70
CA ILE A 73 -1.19 3.21 -6.52
C ILE A 73 0.00 2.33 -6.91
N TYR A 74 0.58 2.55 -8.09
CA TYR A 74 1.75 1.79 -8.54
C TYR A 74 2.92 1.89 -7.56
N ARG A 75 3.25 3.12 -7.10
CA ARG A 75 4.31 3.34 -6.12
C ARG A 75 4.03 2.66 -4.79
N ALA A 76 2.77 2.67 -4.32
CA ALA A 76 2.37 1.99 -3.10
C ALA A 76 2.57 0.47 -3.22
N ARG A 77 2.08 -0.14 -4.30
CA ARG A 77 2.28 -1.58 -4.57
C ARG A 77 3.74 -1.95 -4.75
N ARG A 78 4.53 -1.12 -5.43
CA ARG A 78 5.94 -1.45 -5.67
C ARG A 78 6.75 -1.51 -4.38
N LYS A 79 6.35 -0.75 -3.34
CA LYS A 79 7.01 -0.78 -2.02
C LYS A 79 6.81 -2.09 -1.26
N THR A 80 5.81 -2.90 -1.61
CA THR A 80 5.56 -4.20 -0.95
C THR A 80 6.37 -5.34 -1.57
N LEU A 81 7.02 -5.11 -2.71
CA LEU A 81 7.75 -6.12 -3.45
C LEU A 81 9.26 -5.90 -3.31
N PRO A 82 10.06 -6.99 -3.28
CA PRO A 82 11.52 -6.87 -3.28
C PRO A 82 12.01 -6.16 -4.56
N PRO A 83 13.16 -5.48 -4.50
CA PRO A 83 13.78 -4.84 -5.66
C PRO A 83 14.00 -5.83 -6.81
N LEU A 84 14.13 -5.32 -8.04
CA LEU A 84 14.40 -6.17 -9.19
C LEU A 84 15.77 -6.83 -8.98
N PRO A 85 15.86 -8.17 -8.87
CA PRO A 85 17.11 -8.84 -8.62
C PRO A 85 18.03 -8.75 -9.85
N LYS A 86 19.32 -8.54 -9.62
CA LYS A 86 20.35 -8.42 -10.67
C LYS A 86 21.25 -9.65 -10.77
N SER A 87 21.09 -10.60 -9.85
CA SER A 87 21.87 -11.83 -9.80
C SER A 87 20.99 -13.01 -9.38
N ILE A 88 21.46 -14.23 -9.69
CA ILE A 88 20.79 -15.48 -9.29
C ILE A 88 20.66 -15.56 -7.76
N SER A 89 21.70 -15.14 -7.02
CA SER A 89 21.68 -15.10 -5.56
C SER A 89 20.60 -14.17 -5.01
N GLU A 90 20.44 -12.98 -5.61
CA GLU A 90 19.37 -12.05 -5.24
C GLU A 90 17.98 -12.62 -5.54
N VAL A 91 17.82 -13.39 -6.63
CA VAL A 91 16.56 -14.07 -6.94
C VAL A 91 16.21 -15.05 -5.83
N HIS A 92 17.13 -15.95 -5.45
CA HIS A 92 16.88 -16.91 -4.37
C HIS A 92 16.55 -16.22 -3.05
N SER A 93 17.29 -15.16 -2.71
CA SER A 93 17.04 -14.36 -1.50
C SER A 93 15.64 -13.73 -1.50
N ALA A 94 15.20 -13.19 -2.64
CA ALA A 94 13.88 -12.60 -2.80
C ALA A 94 12.76 -13.65 -2.71
N LEU A 95 12.96 -14.84 -3.29
CA LEU A 95 11.98 -15.94 -3.20
C LEU A 95 11.80 -16.42 -1.76
N THR A 96 12.90 -16.59 -1.01
CA THR A 96 12.85 -16.95 0.41
C THR A 96 12.16 -15.89 1.25
N LEU A 97 12.44 -14.59 1.01
CA LEU A 97 11.78 -13.48 1.70
C LEU A 97 10.26 -13.48 1.48
N LEU A 98 9.83 -13.78 0.25
CA LEU A 98 8.42 -13.75 -0.13
C LEU A 98 7.61 -14.97 0.36
N GLN A 99 8.28 -16.02 0.89
CA GLN A 99 7.65 -17.26 1.35
C GLN A 99 6.62 -17.82 0.35
N LEU A 100 7.02 -17.87 -0.92
CA LEU A 100 6.14 -18.34 -1.99
C LEU A 100 6.09 -19.87 -1.99
N ASN A 101 4.92 -20.43 -1.71
CA ASN A 101 4.66 -21.85 -1.86
C ASN A 101 4.02 -22.11 -3.22
N THR A 102 4.48 -23.14 -3.92
CA THR A 102 3.77 -23.62 -5.10
C THR A 102 2.61 -24.53 -4.69
N TYR A 103 1.64 -24.75 -5.58
CA TYR A 103 0.53 -25.68 -5.33
C TYR A 103 1.01 -27.08 -4.89
N LYS A 104 2.19 -27.51 -5.34
CA LYS A 104 2.78 -28.81 -4.98
C LYS A 104 3.31 -28.87 -3.54
N ASP A 105 3.65 -27.72 -2.96
CA ASP A 105 4.16 -27.63 -1.59
C ASP A 105 3.03 -27.51 -0.56
N PHE A 106 1.78 -27.45 -1.03
CA PHE A 106 0.58 -27.46 -0.19
C PHE A 106 0.34 -28.90 0.28
N LYS A 107 0.84 -29.24 1.47
CA LYS A 107 0.47 -30.50 2.13
C LYS A 107 -0.99 -30.43 2.55
N ASP A 108 -1.85 -31.22 1.91
CA ASP A 108 -3.22 -31.36 2.36
C ASP A 108 -3.23 -31.95 3.77
N PRO A 109 -3.97 -31.37 4.75
CA PRO A 109 -3.99 -31.83 6.14
C PRO A 109 -4.47 -33.28 6.36
N LYS A 110 -4.83 -34.00 5.29
CA LYS A 110 -5.35 -35.38 5.33
C LYS A 110 -4.28 -36.44 5.06
N GLU A 111 -3.11 -36.06 4.55
CA GLU A 111 -2.08 -37.04 4.15
C GLU A 111 -1.29 -37.63 5.33
N ASP A 112 -1.16 -36.90 6.45
CA ASP A 112 -0.39 -37.34 7.63
C ASP A 112 -1.15 -38.37 8.52
N SER A 113 -2.37 -38.79 8.14
CA SER A 113 -3.19 -39.71 8.94
C SER A 113 -3.15 -41.19 8.50
N VAL A 114 -2.42 -41.51 7.42
CA VAL A 114 -2.48 -42.84 6.78
C VAL A 114 -1.24 -43.71 7.06
N GLU A 115 -0.18 -43.17 7.68
CA GLU A 115 1.08 -43.93 7.91
C GLU A 115 1.20 -44.66 9.26
N ASP A 116 0.18 -44.62 10.13
CA ASP A 116 0.26 -45.22 11.48
C ASP A 116 -0.33 -46.64 11.60
N TYR A 117 -0.54 -47.34 10.48
CA TYR A 117 -0.97 -48.75 10.46
C TYR A 117 -0.13 -49.58 9.49
N ARG A 118 1.11 -49.91 9.88
CA ARG A 118 1.80 -51.07 9.33
C ARG A 118 2.79 -51.69 10.30
#